data_AF-A0A439KLG9-F1
#
_entry.id   AF-A0A439KLG9-F1
#
_cell.length_a   1.000
_cell.length_b   1.000
_cell.length_c   1.000
_cell.angle_alpha   90.00
_cell.angle_beta   90.00
_cell.angle_gamma   90.00
#
_symmetry.space_group_name_H-M   'P 1'
#
loop_
_entity.id
_entity.type
_entity.pdbx_description
1 polymer ?
#
loop_
_entity_poly.entity_id
_entity_poly.type
_entity_poly.pdbx_seq_one_letter_code
_entity_poly.pdbx_strand_id
1 'polypeptide(L)'
;AKISKLSIYRHFENKEALFSAAFAARCHQLIPQALFEDVDGSAEDQLMAVGSSLLRTLLRPGVRSVEAMVMTDSTNQQALSKLHYEAGPAHIIAQIEALLRQLHAKAVLNVPDPLRSARLFAALFKGCDLLIIARFDEARAEDDNEI
;
A
#
# COMPACT_ATOMS: atom_id res chain seq x y z
N ALA A 1 18.09 -6.91 -20.39
CA ALA A 1 18.22 -8.23 -21.03
C ALA A 1 17.21 -8.36 -22.18
N LYS A 2 17.60 -8.84 -23.37
CA LYS A 2 16.67 -9.12 -24.49
C LYS A 2 16.16 -10.56 -24.35
N ILE A 3 15.01 -10.72 -23.72
CA ILE A 3 14.31 -12.01 -23.58
C ILE A 3 13.28 -12.07 -24.71
N SER A 4 13.26 -13.15 -25.50
CA SER A 4 12.27 -13.30 -26.59
C SER A 4 10.87 -13.54 -26.02
N LYS A 5 9.81 -13.11 -26.72
CA LYS A 5 8.41 -13.39 -26.34
C LYS A 5 8.19 -14.88 -26.03
N LEU A 6 8.85 -15.76 -26.77
CA LEU A 6 8.75 -17.21 -26.61
C LEU A 6 9.32 -17.70 -25.26
N SER A 7 10.35 -17.05 -24.72
CA SER A 7 10.96 -17.44 -23.45
C SER A 7 10.11 -17.05 -22.24
N ILE A 8 9.31 -15.97 -22.36
CA ILE A 8 8.41 -15.52 -21.29
C ILE A 8 7.23 -16.48 -21.14
N TYR A 9 6.58 -16.87 -22.25
CA TYR A 9 5.48 -17.85 -22.23
C TYR A 9 5.92 -19.27 -21.80
N ARG A 10 7.22 -19.56 -21.73
CA ARG A 10 7.74 -20.85 -21.25
C ARG A 10 7.83 -20.92 -19.72
N HIS A 11 7.69 -19.79 -19.01
CA HIS A 11 7.66 -19.70 -17.55
C HIS A 11 6.27 -19.41 -16.99
N PHE A 12 5.32 -19.03 -17.84
CA PHE A 12 3.97 -18.67 -17.46
C PHE A 12 2.97 -19.41 -18.35
N GLU A 13 2.05 -20.15 -17.73
CA GLU A 13 1.09 -21.02 -18.40
C GLU A 13 0.18 -20.27 -19.40
N ASN A 14 -0.07 -18.98 -19.14
CA ASN A 14 -0.86 -18.10 -20.00
C ASN A 14 -0.52 -16.62 -19.78
N LYS A 15 -1.18 -15.74 -20.54
CA LYS A 15 -0.99 -14.29 -20.46
C LYS A 15 -1.40 -13.76 -19.08
N GLU A 16 -2.47 -14.30 -18.50
CA GLU A 16 -3.00 -13.92 -17.19
C GLU A 16 -1.94 -14.15 -16.09
N ALA A 17 -1.28 -15.31 -16.07
CA ALA A 17 -0.23 -15.65 -15.12
C ALA A 17 0.99 -14.72 -15.23
N LEU A 18 1.39 -14.35 -16.45
CA LEU A 18 2.45 -13.35 -16.67
C LEU A 18 2.04 -11.97 -16.14
N PHE A 19 0.81 -11.54 -16.43
CA PHE A 19 0.29 -10.26 -15.94
C PHE A 19 0.23 -10.23 -14.42
N SER A 20 -0.25 -11.31 -13.79
CA SER A 20 -0.27 -11.45 -12.33
C SER A 20 1.14 -11.39 -11.74
N ALA A 21 2.11 -12.14 -12.28
CA ALA A 21 3.46 -12.10 -11.76
C ALA A 21 4.13 -10.72 -11.91
N ALA A 22 3.94 -10.06 -13.06
CA ALA A 22 4.43 -8.71 -13.30
C ALA A 22 3.77 -7.68 -12.37
N PHE A 23 2.46 -7.81 -12.14
CA PHE A 23 1.70 -6.95 -11.26
C PHE A 23 2.13 -7.11 -9.79
N ALA A 24 2.30 -8.34 -9.30
CA ALA A 24 2.78 -8.62 -7.96
C ALA A 24 4.20 -8.07 -7.76
N ALA A 25 5.10 -8.30 -8.72
CA ALA A 25 6.45 -7.73 -8.69
C ALA A 25 6.43 -6.20 -8.65
N ARG A 26 5.51 -5.56 -9.39
CA ARG A 26 5.35 -4.11 -9.36
C ARG A 26 4.82 -3.60 -8.01
N CYS A 27 3.85 -4.29 -7.41
CA CYS A 27 3.34 -3.95 -6.07
C CYS A 27 4.45 -4.02 -5.02
N HIS A 28 5.23 -5.11 -5.01
CA HIS A 28 6.37 -5.26 -4.10
C HIS A 28 7.46 -4.20 -4.30
N GLN A 29 7.68 -3.71 -5.53
CA GLN A 29 8.64 -2.62 -5.78
C GLN A 29 8.14 -1.25 -5.31
N LEU A 30 6.82 -1.05 -5.32
CA LEU A 30 6.20 0.24 -5.01
C LEU A 30 6.00 0.46 -3.51
N ILE A 31 5.82 -0.64 -2.77
CA ILE A 31 5.57 -0.64 -1.33
C ILE A 31 6.89 -0.91 -0.61
N PRO A 32 7.37 0.03 0.21
CA PRO A 32 8.55 -0.19 1.06
C PRO A 32 8.43 -1.49 1.87
N GLN A 33 9.50 -2.30 1.90
CA GLN A 33 9.52 -3.57 2.64
C GLN A 33 9.40 -3.36 4.16
N ALA A 34 9.96 -2.26 4.66
CA ALA A 34 9.64 -1.69 5.95
C ALA A 34 9.06 -0.30 5.67
N LEU A 35 7.76 -0.13 5.90
CA LEU A 35 7.12 1.19 5.83
C LEU A 35 7.51 2.05 7.03
N PHE A 36 7.89 1.39 8.12
CA PHE A 36 8.12 1.96 9.44
C PHE A 36 9.44 1.40 9.94
N GLU A 37 10.52 2.19 9.87
CA GLU A 37 11.73 1.91 10.64
C GLU A 37 11.41 2.11 12.13
N ASP A 38 12.25 1.61 13.05
CA ASP A 38 12.08 1.80 14.50
C ASP A 38 12.07 3.31 14.81
N VAL A 39 10.87 3.91 14.81
CA VAL A 39 10.68 5.29 15.20
C VAL A 39 10.66 5.32 16.72
N ASP A 40 11.76 5.80 17.31
CA ASP A 40 11.80 6.15 18.71
C ASP A 40 10.91 7.36 18.99
N GLY A 41 10.27 7.39 20.15
CA GLY A 41 9.44 8.52 20.57
C GLY A 41 8.12 8.09 21.22
N SER A 42 7.22 9.05 21.37
CA SER A 42 5.88 8.82 21.90
C SER A 42 5.03 7.96 20.95
N ALA A 43 3.88 7.48 21.43
CA ALA A 43 2.92 6.80 20.57
C ALA A 43 2.41 7.72 19.45
N GLU A 44 2.31 9.03 19.71
CA GLU A 44 1.92 10.03 18.72
C GLU A 44 2.97 10.17 17.61
N ASP A 45 4.25 10.29 17.97
CA ASP A 45 5.36 10.40 17.00
C ASP A 45 5.40 9.18 16.07
N GLN A 46 5.27 7.99 16.65
CA GLN A 46 5.25 6.73 15.91
C GLN A 46 4.04 6.65 14.97
N LEU A 47 2.84 6.98 15.44
CA LEU A 47 1.62 6.98 14.62
C LEU A 47 1.68 8.03 13.51
N MET A 48 2.25 9.21 13.80
CA MET A 48 2.41 10.28 12.81
C MET A 48 3.38 9.84 11.70
N ALA A 49 4.55 9.32 12.07
CA ALA A 49 5.52 8.81 11.10
C ALA A 49 4.92 7.71 10.21
N VAL A 50 4.15 6.79 10.80
CA VAL A 50 3.44 5.72 10.10
C VAL A 50 2.36 6.27 9.16
N GLY A 51 1.57 7.22 9.64
CA GLY A 51 0.53 7.89 8.86
C GLY A 51 1.09 8.64 7.66
N SER A 52 2.10 9.49 7.86
CA SER A 52 2.74 10.25 6.78
C SER A 52 3.44 9.33 5.77
N SER A 53 4.12 8.27 6.23
CA SER A 53 4.73 7.27 5.34
C SER A 53 3.69 6.55 4.47
N LEU A 54 2.56 6.16 5.06
CA LEU A 54 1.44 5.55 4.33
C LEU A 54 0.85 6.54 3.32
N LEU A 55 0.56 7.77 3.73
CA LEU A 55 -0.03 8.79 2.85
C LEU A 55 0.89 9.07 1.65
N ARG A 56 2.18 9.31 1.90
CA ARG A 56 3.18 9.48 0.82
C ARG A 56 3.23 8.28 -0.11
N THR A 57 3.15 7.06 0.43
CA THR A 57 3.11 5.84 -0.39
C THR A 57 1.87 5.81 -1.29
N LEU A 58 0.69 6.13 -0.75
CA LEU A 58 -0.56 6.17 -1.49
C LEU A 58 -0.58 7.29 -2.56
N LEU A 59 0.12 8.40 -2.31
CA LEU A 59 0.25 9.50 -3.26
C LEU A 59 1.24 9.22 -4.41
N ARG A 60 2.08 8.19 -4.32
CA ARG A 60 3.01 7.85 -5.41
C ARG A 60 2.24 7.57 -6.72
N PRO A 61 2.64 8.17 -7.86
CA PRO A 61 1.96 7.99 -9.14
C PRO A 61 1.85 6.52 -9.55
N GLY A 62 2.90 5.73 -9.29
CA GLY A 62 2.93 4.30 -9.58
C GLY A 62 1.93 3.48 -8.77
N VAL A 63 1.69 3.83 -7.50
CA VAL A 63 0.71 3.16 -6.62
C VAL A 63 -0.70 3.50 -7.09
N ARG A 64 -0.99 4.77 -7.36
CA ARG A 64 -2.28 5.23 -7.88
C ARG A 64 -2.61 4.60 -9.23
N SER A 65 -1.63 4.47 -10.13
CA SER A 65 -1.80 3.84 -11.44
C SER A 65 -2.15 2.35 -11.33
N VAL A 66 -1.48 1.63 -10.43
CA VAL A 66 -1.77 0.21 -10.14
C VAL A 66 -3.20 0.06 -9.62
N GLU A 67 -3.63 0.91 -8.69
CA GLU A 67 -4.98 0.86 -8.17
C GLU A 67 -6.05 1.20 -9.23
N ALA A 68 -5.82 2.23 -10.04
CA ALA A 68 -6.72 2.58 -11.14
C ALA A 68 -6.87 1.44 -12.15
N MET A 69 -5.79 0.70 -12.42
CA MET A 69 -5.82 -0.49 -13.28
C MET A 69 -6.70 -1.59 -12.69
N VAL A 70 -6.56 -1.88 -11.39
CA VAL A 70 -7.39 -2.89 -10.70
C VAL A 70 -8.88 -2.52 -10.74
N MET A 71 -9.19 -1.23 -10.60
CA MET A 71 -10.57 -0.75 -10.58
C MET A 71 -11.24 -0.69 -11.96
N THR A 72 -10.47 -0.59 -13.05
CA THR A 72 -11.00 -0.42 -14.42
C THR A 72 -11.08 -1.73 -15.23
N ASP A 73 -10.30 -2.77 -14.90
CA ASP A 73 -10.39 -4.06 -15.58
C ASP A 73 -11.56 -4.90 -15.04
N SER A 74 -12.74 -4.72 -15.65
CA SER A 74 -13.97 -5.44 -15.28
C SER A 74 -13.93 -6.94 -15.58
N THR A 75 -13.05 -7.40 -16.47
CA THR A 75 -13.01 -8.81 -16.90
C THR A 75 -12.23 -9.67 -15.91
N ASN A 76 -11.15 -9.12 -15.34
CA ASN A 76 -10.29 -9.81 -14.37
C ASN A 76 -10.35 -9.22 -12.96
N GLN A 77 -11.34 -8.36 -12.70
CA GLN A 77 -11.42 -7.55 -11.48
C GLN A 77 -11.20 -8.37 -10.19
N GLN A 78 -11.84 -9.53 -10.05
CA GLN A 78 -11.73 -10.36 -8.86
C GLN A 78 -10.30 -10.89 -8.64
N ALA A 79 -9.67 -11.42 -9.69
CA ALA A 79 -8.33 -11.99 -9.61
C ALA A 79 -7.27 -10.90 -9.37
N LEU A 80 -7.38 -9.77 -10.07
CA LEU A 80 -6.48 -8.62 -9.90
C LEU A 80 -6.65 -7.97 -8.53
N SER A 81 -7.88 -7.86 -8.01
CA SER A 81 -8.15 -7.32 -6.68
C SER A 81 -7.53 -8.19 -5.59
N LYS A 82 -7.66 -9.52 -5.70
CA LYS A 82 -7.04 -10.45 -4.74
C LYS A 82 -5.53 -10.31 -4.76
N LEU A 83 -4.93 -10.33 -5.94
CA LEU A 83 -3.48 -10.20 -6.10
C LEU A 83 -2.96 -8.85 -5.58
N HIS A 84 -3.69 -7.77 -5.86
CA HIS A 84 -3.38 -6.44 -5.34
C HIS A 84 -3.42 -6.42 -3.83
N TYR A 85 -4.50 -6.93 -3.23
CA TYR A 85 -4.66 -7.03 -1.78
C TYR A 85 -3.49 -7.80 -1.14
N GLU A 86 -3.17 -8.98 -1.66
CA GLU A 86 -2.11 -9.85 -1.13
C GLU A 86 -0.73 -9.21 -1.29
N ALA A 87 -0.42 -8.62 -2.44
CA ALA A 87 0.90 -8.05 -2.72
C ALA A 87 1.15 -6.68 -2.06
N GLY A 88 0.14 -6.07 -1.43
CA GLY A 88 0.28 -4.71 -0.90
C GLY A 88 -0.53 -4.39 0.35
N PRO A 89 -1.82 -4.07 0.25
CA PRO A 89 -2.67 -3.71 1.40
C PRO A 89 -2.58 -4.68 2.57
N ALA A 90 -2.48 -6.00 2.34
CA ALA A 90 -2.31 -6.99 3.41
C ALA A 90 -1.01 -6.75 4.21
N HIS A 91 0.10 -6.45 3.53
CA HIS A 91 1.38 -6.16 4.15
C HIS A 91 1.38 -4.83 4.92
N ILE A 92 0.73 -3.80 4.37
CA ILE A 92 0.56 -2.50 5.04
C ILE A 92 -0.22 -2.69 6.35
N ILE A 93 -1.36 -3.39 6.31
CA ILE A 93 -2.18 -3.64 7.49
C ILE A 93 -1.42 -4.46 8.53
N ALA A 94 -0.67 -5.48 8.12
CA ALA A 94 0.13 -6.29 9.04
C ALA A 94 1.20 -5.47 9.78
N GLN A 95 1.86 -4.54 9.09
CA GLN A 95 2.86 -3.66 9.71
C GLN A 95 2.22 -2.68 10.72
N ILE A 96 1.09 -2.06 10.37
CA ILE A 96 0.36 -1.15 11.27
C ILE A 96 -0.18 -1.94 12.49
N GLU A 97 -0.70 -3.15 12.27
CA GLU A 97 -1.16 -4.03 13.36
C GLU A 97 -0.02 -4.34 14.32
N ALA A 98 1.16 -4.67 13.81
CA ALA A 98 2.34 -4.99 14.63
C ALA A 98 2.71 -3.82 15.53
N LEU A 99 2.75 -2.59 15.00
CA LEU A 99 3.01 -1.38 15.77
C LEU A 99 1.94 -1.17 16.86
N LEU A 100 0.66 -1.20 16.49
CA LEU A 100 -0.43 -0.99 17.44
C LEU A 100 -0.43 -2.02 18.57
N ARG A 101 -0.08 -3.28 18.25
CA ARG A 101 0.09 -4.35 19.23
C ARG A 101 1.26 -4.06 20.19
N GLN A 102 2.39 -3.55 19.68
CA GLN A 102 3.53 -3.15 20.51
C GLN A 102 3.18 -1.98 21.44
N LEU A 103 2.53 -0.94 20.92
CA LEU A 103 2.10 0.22 21.72
C LEU A 103 1.09 -0.19 22.81
N HIS A 104 0.19 -1.13 22.50
CA HIS A 104 -0.72 -1.69 23.48
C HIS A 104 -0.03 -2.50 24.58
N ALA A 105 0.91 -3.37 24.21
CA ALA A 105 1.67 -4.17 25.16
C ALA A 105 2.51 -3.30 26.12
N LYS A 106 3.01 -2.16 25.65
CA LYS A 106 3.72 -1.15 26.47
C LYS A 106 2.79 -0.28 27.33
N ALA A 107 1.47 -0.47 27.25
CA ALA A 107 0.44 0.34 27.90
C ALA A 107 0.50 1.85 27.57
N VAL A 108 1.13 2.24 26.46
CA VAL A 108 1.19 3.63 25.99
C VAL A 108 0.01 4.01 25.10
N LEU A 109 -0.73 3.02 24.58
CA LEU A 109 -1.95 3.20 23.82
C LEU A 109 -2.94 2.04 24.10
N ASN A 110 -4.23 2.34 24.29
CA ASN A 110 -5.22 1.27 24.49
C ASN A 110 -5.79 0.79 23.15
N VAL A 111 -5.34 -0.38 22.66
CA VAL A 111 -5.76 -0.96 21.38
C VAL A 111 -6.17 -2.44 21.56
N PRO A 112 -7.39 -2.70 22.06
CA PRO A 112 -7.84 -4.08 22.36
C PRO A 112 -8.06 -4.95 21.11
N ASP A 113 -8.27 -4.35 19.94
CA ASP A 113 -8.35 -5.06 18.64
C ASP A 113 -7.35 -4.42 17.64
N PRO A 114 -6.06 -4.79 17.68
CA PRO A 114 -5.03 -4.19 16.84
C PRO A 114 -5.30 -4.30 15.34
N LEU A 115 -5.84 -5.44 14.88
CA LEU A 115 -6.12 -5.67 13.46
C LEU A 115 -7.24 -4.75 12.95
N ARG A 116 -8.34 -4.65 13.70
CA ARG A 116 -9.43 -3.74 13.33
C ARG A 116 -8.98 -2.29 13.37
N SER A 117 -8.24 -1.90 14.41
CA SER A 117 -7.70 -0.56 14.52
C SER A 117 -6.72 -0.23 13.39
N ALA A 118 -5.89 -1.17 12.96
CA ALA A 118 -5.00 -0.99 11.80
C ALA A 118 -5.80 -0.72 10.51
N ARG A 119 -6.91 -1.44 10.29
CA ARG A 119 -7.80 -1.20 9.14
C ARG A 119 -8.46 0.17 9.20
N LEU A 120 -8.96 0.58 10.36
CA LEU A 120 -9.57 1.90 10.54
C LEU A 120 -8.56 3.02 10.35
N PHE A 121 -7.37 2.87 10.93
CA PHE A 121 -6.27 3.82 10.78
C PHE A 121 -5.88 4.00 9.31
N ALA A 122 -5.64 2.90 8.58
CA ALA A 122 -5.33 2.97 7.15
C ALA A 122 -6.47 3.58 6.31
N ALA A 123 -7.73 3.36 6.70
CA ALA A 123 -8.89 3.91 6.01
C ALA A 123 -8.96 5.44 6.08
N LEU A 124 -8.45 6.07 7.14
CA LEU A 124 -8.39 7.54 7.25
C LEU A 124 -7.59 8.16 6.10
N PHE A 125 -6.41 7.60 5.84
CA PHE A 125 -5.55 8.05 4.73
C PHE A 125 -6.14 7.68 3.38
N LYS A 126 -6.80 6.53 3.29
CA LYS A 126 -7.45 6.11 2.04
C LYS A 126 -8.62 7.01 1.65
N GLY A 127 -9.31 7.58 2.64
CA GLY A 127 -10.38 8.55 2.46
C GLY A 127 -9.94 10.01 2.37
N CYS A 128 -8.63 10.29 2.48
CA CYS A 128 -8.09 11.64 2.40
C CYS A 128 -8.32 12.27 1.01
N ASP A 129 -8.72 13.53 1.00
CA ASP A 129 -8.99 14.30 -0.21
C ASP A 129 -7.73 14.54 -1.06
N LEU A 130 -6.53 14.52 -0.47
CA LEU A 130 -5.26 14.57 -1.22
C LEU A 130 -5.16 13.48 -2.30
N LEU A 131 -5.71 12.28 -2.06
CA LEU A 131 -5.74 11.23 -3.07
C LEU A 131 -6.66 11.56 -4.26
N ILE A 132 -7.67 12.39 -4.04
CA ILE A 132 -8.57 12.91 -5.09
C ILE A 132 -7.88 14.07 -5.80
N ILE A 133 -7.29 15.02 -5.05
CA ILE A 133 -6.55 16.17 -5.57
C ILE A 133 -5.43 15.72 -6.50
N ALA A 134 -4.65 14.70 -6.09
CA ALA A 134 -3.54 14.18 -6.88
C ALA A 134 -3.95 13.71 -8.29
N ARG A 135 -5.24 13.46 -8.55
CA ARG A 135 -5.75 13.08 -9.88
C ARG A 135 -5.81 14.23 -10.88
N PHE A 136 -5.83 15.47 -10.41
CA PHE A 136 -5.93 16.67 -11.25
C PHE A 136 -4.93 17.78 -10.89
N ASP A 137 -4.28 17.69 -9.73
CA ASP A 137 -3.28 18.63 -9.24
C ASP A 137 -2.25 17.90 -8.38
N GLU A 138 -1.25 17.31 -9.04
CA GLU A 138 -0.19 16.53 -8.39
C GLU A 138 0.72 17.40 -7.52
N ALA A 139 1.01 18.63 -7.96
CA ALA A 139 1.88 19.55 -7.22
C ALA A 139 1.28 19.92 -5.86
N ARG A 140 -0.04 20.17 -5.80
CA ARG A 140 -0.71 20.45 -4.53
C ARG A 140 -0.78 19.23 -3.61
N ALA A 141 -0.99 18.04 -4.16
CA ALA A 141 -1.10 16.83 -3.36
C ALA A 141 0.25 16.35 -2.79
N GLU A 142 1.37 16.82 -3.35
CA GLU A 142 2.73 16.55 -2.88
C GLU A 142 3.31 17.67 -2.01
N ASP A 143 2.54 18.73 -1.71
CA ASP A 143 2.98 19.80 -0.83
C ASP A 143 3.11 19.28 0.62
N ASP A 144 4.33 19.35 1.18
CA ASP A 144 4.62 18.93 2.56
C ASP A 144 3.84 19.78 3.60
N ASN A 145 3.25 20.92 3.25
CA ASN A 145 2.36 21.66 4.14
C ASN A 145 0.96 21.02 4.26
N GLU A 146 0.59 20.14 3.32
CA GLU A 146 -0.68 19.42 3.31
C GLU A 146 -0.55 18.01 3.93
N ILE A 147 0.68 17.50 4.16
CA ILE A 147 1.00 16.14 4.67
C ILE A 147 1.57 16.17 6.09
#